data_AF-A0A9E2HIS5-F1
#
_entry.id   AF-A0A9E2HIS5-F1
#
_cell.length_a   1.000
_cell.length_b   1.000
_cell.length_c   1.000
_cell.angle_alpha   90.00
_cell.angle_beta   90.00
_cell.angle_gamma   90.00
#
_symmetry.space_group_name_H-M   'P 1'
#
loop_
_entity.id
_entity.type
_entity.pdbx_description
1 polymer ?
#
loop_
_entity_poly.entity_id
_entity_poly.type
_entity_poly.pdbx_seq_one_letter_code
_entity_poly.pdbx_strand_id
1 'polypeptide(L)'
;SNASFNGVNLLDGSSTGGFAALANVSGSTITVASEDMSLSGSVVTLGASDVIDTASAAAASLALVSASIDNVGASLAKLGTGSNSLGTHLTFVGKLQDTLEAGVGNLVDADLAKESARLTALQTKQQLGVQALSIANQSSSILLGLFR
;
A
#
# COMPACT_ATOMS: atom_id res chain seq x y z
N SER A 1 21.62 -18.84 -0.19
CA SER A 1 21.69 -17.48 0.38
C SER A 1 20.87 -16.44 -0.41
N ASN A 2 20.72 -16.56 -1.73
CA ASN A 2 20.09 -15.49 -2.53
C ASN A 2 18.54 -15.44 -2.49
N ALA A 3 17.87 -16.43 -1.87
CA ALA A 3 16.41 -16.54 -1.84
C ALA A 3 15.79 -16.35 -0.46
N SER A 4 16.58 -15.94 0.55
CA SER A 4 16.09 -15.66 1.90
C SER A 4 15.75 -14.18 2.07
N PHE A 5 14.54 -13.87 2.51
CA PHE A 5 14.10 -12.53 2.88
C PHE A 5 13.48 -12.55 4.28
N ASN A 6 13.97 -11.70 5.19
CA ASN A 6 13.50 -11.62 6.58
C ASN A 6 13.42 -12.98 7.30
N GLY A 7 14.39 -13.87 7.04
CA GLY A 7 14.43 -15.20 7.65
C GLY A 7 13.48 -16.23 7.03
N VAL A 8 12.72 -15.87 5.99
CA VAL A 8 11.86 -16.77 5.22
C VAL A 8 12.54 -17.07 3.88
N ASN A 9 12.66 -18.34 3.53
CA ASN A 9 13.06 -18.77 2.19
C ASN A 9 11.91 -19.55 1.56
N LEU A 10 11.52 -19.15 0.36
CA LEU A 10 10.39 -19.75 -0.36
C LEU A 10 10.80 -20.95 -1.21
N LEU A 11 12.10 -21.23 -1.35
CA LEU A 11 12.63 -22.18 -2.34
C LEU A 11 13.33 -23.41 -1.74
N ASP A 12 13.57 -23.47 -0.44
CA ASP A 12 14.35 -24.55 0.20
C ASP A 12 13.51 -25.45 1.12
N GLY A 13 12.19 -25.30 1.09
CA GLY A 13 11.27 -26.06 1.92
C GLY A 13 11.31 -25.70 3.42
N SER A 14 12.15 -24.75 3.84
CA SER A 14 12.28 -24.36 5.26
C SER A 14 11.06 -23.60 5.79
N SER A 15 10.33 -22.91 4.91
CA SER A 15 9.06 -22.26 5.22
C SER A 15 7.90 -23.08 4.66
N THR A 16 7.01 -23.56 5.52
CA THR A 16 5.79 -24.29 5.12
C THR A 16 4.58 -23.39 4.90
N GLY A 17 4.66 -22.12 5.31
CA GLY A 17 3.58 -21.14 5.23
C GLY A 17 3.74 -20.10 4.13
N GLY A 18 4.86 -20.11 3.42
CA GLY A 18 5.19 -19.09 2.42
C GLY A 18 5.46 -17.71 3.05
N PHE A 19 5.21 -16.65 2.28
CA PHE A 19 5.31 -15.26 2.70
C PHE A 19 3.93 -14.60 2.70
N ALA A 20 3.51 -14.06 3.83
CA ALA A 20 2.22 -13.38 3.98
C ALA A 20 2.44 -11.87 4.18
N ALA A 21 1.98 -11.07 3.23
CA ALA A 21 1.97 -9.61 3.33
C ALA A 21 0.59 -9.13 3.81
N LEU A 22 0.55 -8.13 4.69
CA LEU A 22 -0.70 -7.52 5.13
C LEU A 22 -1.36 -6.77 3.96
N ALA A 23 -2.62 -7.10 3.68
CA ALA A 23 -3.40 -6.59 2.55
C ALA A 23 -4.37 -5.46 2.95
N ASN A 24 -4.75 -5.38 4.23
CA ASN A 24 -5.63 -4.33 4.72
C ASN A 24 -5.48 -4.13 6.23
N VAL A 25 -6.09 -3.04 6.71
CA VAL A 25 -6.15 -2.69 8.14
C VAL A 25 -6.96 -3.69 8.99
N SER A 26 -7.77 -4.53 8.35
CA SER A 26 -8.58 -5.56 9.01
C SER A 26 -7.83 -6.87 9.25
N GLY A 27 -6.56 -6.97 8.85
CA GLY A 27 -5.73 -8.15 9.07
C GLY A 27 -5.70 -9.18 7.94
N SER A 28 -6.36 -8.94 6.79
CA SER A 28 -6.27 -9.86 5.66
C SER A 28 -4.86 -9.87 5.06
N THR A 29 -4.43 -10.99 4.49
CA THR A 29 -3.09 -11.13 3.92
C THR A 29 -3.11 -11.58 2.47
N ILE A 30 -2.12 -11.13 1.69
CA ILE A 30 -1.75 -11.72 0.41
C ILE A 30 -0.63 -12.72 0.70
N THR A 31 -0.92 -14.00 0.45
CA THR A 31 0.03 -15.08 0.71
C THR A 31 0.67 -15.56 -0.60
N VAL A 32 1.99 -15.56 -0.63
CA VAL A 32 2.79 -16.21 -1.68
C VAL A 32 3.27 -17.53 -1.10
N ALA A 33 2.76 -18.65 -1.64
CA ALA A 33 3.14 -19.99 -1.19
C ALA A 33 4.63 -20.26 -1.46
N SER A 34 5.24 -21.05 -0.58
CA SER A 34 6.57 -21.61 -0.79
C SER A 34 6.53 -22.74 -1.81
N GLU A 35 7.54 -22.81 -2.67
CA GLU A 35 7.73 -23.88 -3.66
C GLU A 35 9.12 -24.46 -3.45
N ASP A 36 9.21 -25.64 -2.82
CA ASP A 36 10.48 -26.28 -2.49
C ASP A 36 11.19 -26.80 -3.74
N MET A 37 12.32 -26.18 -4.06
CA MET A 37 13.19 -26.48 -5.20
C MET A 37 14.35 -27.42 -4.82
N SER A 38 14.34 -28.01 -3.62
CA SER A 38 15.38 -28.96 -3.19
C SER A 38 15.34 -30.27 -3.98
N LEU A 39 16.51 -30.89 -4.16
CA LEU A 39 16.62 -32.20 -4.82
C LEU A 39 15.89 -33.28 -4.02
N SER A 40 15.38 -34.29 -4.71
CA SER A 40 14.54 -35.35 -4.15
C SER A 40 13.22 -34.85 -3.55
N GLY A 41 12.81 -33.62 -3.88
CA GLY A 41 11.57 -33.00 -3.46
C GLY A 41 10.41 -33.30 -4.41
N SER A 42 9.27 -32.66 -4.15
CA SER A 42 8.10 -32.79 -5.03
C SER A 42 8.24 -32.02 -6.34
N VAL A 43 9.05 -30.95 -6.37
CA VAL A 43 9.25 -30.13 -7.58
C VAL A 43 10.45 -30.64 -8.37
N VAL A 44 11.61 -30.73 -7.73
CA VAL A 44 12.80 -31.38 -8.31
C VAL A 44 12.85 -32.83 -7.84
N THR A 45 12.33 -33.73 -8.67
CA THR A 45 12.18 -35.15 -8.34
C THR A 45 13.48 -35.93 -8.48
N LEU A 46 14.49 -35.35 -9.16
CA LEU A 46 15.82 -35.93 -9.26
C LEU A 46 16.48 -36.01 -7.88
N GLY A 47 16.93 -37.20 -7.51
CA GLY A 47 17.63 -37.47 -6.28
C GLY A 47 19.14 -37.28 -6.39
N ALA A 48 19.79 -36.92 -5.28
CA ALA A 48 21.25 -36.78 -5.23
C ALA A 48 21.99 -38.11 -5.43
N SER A 49 21.32 -39.25 -5.25
CA SER A 49 21.87 -40.59 -5.42
C SER A 49 21.48 -41.26 -6.74
N ASP A 50 20.78 -40.55 -7.63
CA ASP A 50 20.43 -41.09 -8.95
C ASP A 50 21.70 -41.28 -9.78
N VAL A 51 21.86 -42.48 -10.34
CA VAL A 51 23.01 -42.87 -11.14
C VAL A 51 22.66 -42.93 -12.63
N ILE A 52 23.68 -42.77 -13.47
CA ILE A 52 23.56 -42.79 -14.95
C ILE A 52 24.54 -43.79 -15.57
N ASP A 53 24.95 -44.79 -14.80
CA ASP A 53 25.98 -45.77 -15.14
C ASP A 53 25.50 -46.83 -16.16
N THR A 54 24.20 -47.00 -16.31
CA THR A 54 23.57 -47.85 -17.32
C THR A 54 22.64 -47.06 -18.24
N ALA A 55 22.41 -47.56 -19.46
CA ALA A 55 21.47 -46.94 -20.38
C ALA A 55 20.03 -46.84 -19.81
N SER A 56 19.62 -47.83 -19.02
CA SER A 56 18.31 -47.81 -18.34
C SER A 56 18.25 -46.76 -17.24
N ALA A 57 19.30 -46.63 -16.42
CA ALA A 57 19.36 -45.64 -15.36
C ALA A 57 19.44 -44.21 -15.93
N ALA A 58 20.22 -44.01 -17.00
CA ALA A 58 20.28 -42.74 -17.72
C ALA A 58 18.92 -42.34 -18.32
N ALA A 59 18.16 -43.29 -18.90
CA ALA A 59 16.82 -43.02 -19.42
C ALA A 59 15.82 -42.64 -18.31
N ALA A 60 15.89 -43.30 -17.14
CA ALA A 60 15.07 -42.95 -15.98
C ALA A 60 15.40 -41.55 -15.44
N SER A 61 16.68 -41.22 -15.28
CA SER A 61 17.13 -39.89 -14.84
C SER A 61 16.73 -38.80 -15.83
N LEU A 62 16.75 -39.07 -17.13
CA LEU A 62 16.25 -38.13 -18.14
C LEU A 62 14.75 -37.85 -17.97
N ALA A 63 13.94 -38.89 -17.71
CA ALA A 63 12.51 -38.71 -17.44
C ALA A 63 12.25 -37.91 -16.17
N LEU A 64 13.04 -38.13 -15.11
CA LEU A 64 12.97 -37.34 -13.87
C LEU A 64 13.35 -35.88 -14.10
N VAL A 65 14.38 -35.61 -14.91
CA VAL A 65 14.77 -34.24 -15.28
C VAL A 65 13.66 -33.55 -16.08
N SER A 66 13.06 -34.22 -17.07
CA SER A 66 11.94 -33.66 -17.83
C SER A 66 10.75 -33.32 -16.93
N ALA A 67 10.37 -34.24 -16.03
CA ALA A 67 9.31 -33.97 -15.05
C ALA A 67 9.66 -32.81 -14.11
N SER A 68 10.91 -32.74 -13.65
CA SER A 68 11.39 -31.66 -12.78
C SER A 68 11.33 -30.30 -13.50
N ILE A 69 11.64 -30.23 -14.80
CA ILE A 69 11.52 -29.00 -15.59
C ILE A 69 10.07 -28.52 -15.64
N ASP A 70 9.13 -29.41 -15.93
CA ASP A 70 7.71 -29.08 -16.00
C ASP A 70 7.18 -28.59 -14.63
N ASN A 71 7.56 -29.28 -13.56
CA ASN A 71 7.20 -28.90 -12.20
C ASN A 71 7.79 -27.55 -11.80
N VAL A 72 9.08 -27.30 -12.10
CA VAL A 72 9.72 -26.00 -11.86
C VAL A 72 9.00 -24.90 -12.63
N GLY A 73 8.60 -25.13 -13.88
CA GLY A 73 7.80 -24.20 -14.66
C GLY A 73 6.48 -23.84 -13.99
N ALA A 74 5.77 -24.84 -13.46
CA ALA A 74 4.52 -24.63 -12.72
C ALA A 74 4.75 -23.86 -11.40
N SER A 75 5.79 -24.20 -10.64
CA SER A 75 6.17 -23.50 -9.41
C SER A 75 6.54 -22.04 -9.67
N LEU A 76 7.33 -21.77 -10.70
CA LEU A 76 7.67 -20.41 -11.12
C LEU A 76 6.43 -19.61 -11.55
N ALA A 77 5.47 -20.24 -12.23
CA ALA A 77 4.21 -19.60 -12.58
C ALA A 77 3.44 -19.17 -11.32
N LYS A 78 3.35 -20.02 -10.30
CA LYS A 78 2.71 -19.67 -9.02
C LYS A 78 3.43 -18.56 -8.26
N LEU A 79 4.77 -18.58 -8.23
CA LEU A 79 5.54 -17.50 -7.63
C LEU A 79 5.35 -16.18 -8.40
N GLY A 80 5.28 -16.26 -9.73
CA GLY A 80 5.01 -15.12 -10.60
C GLY A 80 3.62 -14.52 -10.39
N THR A 81 2.57 -15.34 -10.24
CA THR A 81 1.23 -14.83 -9.91
C THR A 81 1.19 -14.18 -8.53
N GLY A 82 1.85 -14.77 -7.54
CA GLY A 82 2.03 -14.17 -6.21
C GLY A 82 2.74 -12.81 -6.27
N SER A 83 3.85 -12.73 -7.00
CA SER A 83 4.58 -11.47 -7.22
C SER A 83 3.72 -10.41 -7.90
N ASN A 84 2.95 -10.79 -8.92
CA ASN A 84 2.05 -9.86 -9.60
C ASN A 84 0.94 -9.36 -8.66
N SER A 85 0.34 -10.25 -7.87
CA SER A 85 -0.67 -9.87 -6.87
C SER A 85 -0.12 -8.88 -5.84
N LEU A 86 1.13 -9.04 -5.41
CA LEU A 86 1.76 -8.10 -4.49
C LEU A 86 2.03 -6.75 -5.17
N GLY A 87 2.47 -6.76 -6.43
CA GLY A 87 2.69 -5.54 -7.22
C GLY A 87 1.41 -4.76 -7.50
N THR A 88 0.30 -5.43 -7.83
CA THR A 88 -1.00 -4.78 -8.00
C THR A 88 -1.51 -4.20 -6.68
N HIS A 89 -1.29 -4.89 -5.57
CA HIS A 89 -1.66 -4.39 -4.25
C HIS A 89 -0.85 -3.16 -3.85
N LEU A 90 0.47 -3.15 -4.07
CA LEU A 90 1.30 -1.95 -3.86
C LEU A 90 0.80 -0.77 -4.68
N THR A 91 0.44 -1.00 -5.94
CA THR A 91 -0.13 0.04 -6.81
C THR A 91 -1.47 0.56 -6.27
N PHE A 92 -2.33 -0.33 -5.78
CA PHE A 92 -3.60 0.03 -5.17
C PHE A 92 -3.40 0.88 -3.91
N VAL A 93 -2.49 0.49 -3.01
CA VAL A 93 -2.17 1.23 -1.79
C VAL A 93 -1.60 2.61 -2.14
N GLY A 94 -0.70 2.71 -3.12
CA GLY A 94 -0.18 4.00 -3.58
C GLY A 94 -1.29 4.92 -4.09
N LYS A 95 -2.18 4.43 -4.95
CA LYS A 95 -3.34 5.21 -5.42
C LYS A 95 -4.29 5.61 -4.28
N LEU A 96 -4.49 4.72 -3.31
CA LEU A 96 -5.29 5.03 -2.13
C LEU A 96 -4.66 6.17 -1.33
N GLN A 97 -3.34 6.14 -1.11
CA GLN A 97 -2.61 7.23 -0.45
C GLN A 97 -2.76 8.54 -1.23
N ASP A 98 -2.60 8.53 -2.56
CA ASP A 98 -2.76 9.74 -3.38
C ASP A 98 -4.17 10.33 -3.28
N THR A 99 -5.20 9.48 -3.32
CA THR A 99 -6.59 9.93 -3.20
C THR A 99 -6.93 10.44 -1.79
N LEU A 100 -6.36 9.84 -0.75
CA LEU A 100 -6.50 10.32 0.62
C LEU A 100 -5.80 11.66 0.81
N GLU A 101 -4.60 11.84 0.26
CA GLU A 101 -3.87 13.11 0.32
C GLU A 101 -4.66 14.23 -0.37
N ALA A 102 -5.17 13.97 -1.58
CA ALA A 102 -6.03 14.93 -2.28
C ALA A 102 -7.34 15.20 -1.52
N GLY A 103 -7.95 14.17 -0.93
CA GLY A 103 -9.17 14.30 -0.13
C GLY A 103 -8.96 15.14 1.13
N VAL A 104 -7.88 14.88 1.87
CA VAL A 104 -7.49 15.65 3.06
C VAL A 104 -7.15 17.08 2.66
N GLY A 105 -6.38 17.30 1.58
CA GLY A 105 -6.08 18.63 1.06
C GLY A 105 -7.33 19.45 0.76
N ASN A 106 -8.30 18.87 0.04
CA ASN A 106 -9.58 19.53 -0.25
C ASN A 106 -10.37 19.88 1.02
N LEU A 107 -10.35 19.02 2.05
CA LEU A 107 -11.00 19.31 3.33
C LEU A 107 -10.30 20.45 4.07
N VAL A 108 -8.96 20.45 4.10
CA VAL A 108 -8.16 21.52 4.70
C VAL A 108 -8.39 22.85 3.97
N ASP A 109 -8.40 22.84 2.64
CA ASP A 109 -8.67 24.03 1.82
C ASP A 109 -10.09 24.56 2.04
N ALA A 110 -11.08 23.67 2.14
CA ALA A 110 -12.46 24.06 2.43
C ALA A 110 -12.62 24.68 3.83
N ASP A 111 -11.96 24.11 4.84
CA ASP A 111 -11.96 24.66 6.19
C ASP A 111 -11.23 26.01 6.26
N LEU A 112 -10.11 26.16 5.56
CA LEU A 112 -9.40 27.43 5.45
C LEU A 112 -10.26 28.50 4.76
N ALA A 113 -10.99 28.16 3.70
CA ALA A 113 -11.90 29.08 3.02
C ALA A 113 -13.04 29.54 3.94
N LYS A 114 -13.62 28.62 4.72
CA LYS A 114 -14.67 28.93 5.71
C LYS A 114 -14.16 29.85 6.82
N GLU A 115 -12.97 29.57 7.34
CA GLU A 115 -12.36 30.39 8.39
C GLU A 115 -11.96 31.78 7.84
N SER A 116 -11.46 31.86 6.61
CA SER A 116 -11.16 33.13 5.92
C SER A 116 -12.41 33.98 5.69
N ALA A 117 -13.54 33.35 5.31
CA ALA A 117 -14.83 34.03 5.20
C ALA A 117 -15.33 34.53 6.56
N ARG A 118 -15.16 33.72 7.62
CA ARG A 118 -15.51 34.09 9.00
C ARG A 118 -14.67 35.27 9.50
N LEU A 119 -13.37 35.26 9.22
CA LEU A 119 -12.44 36.32 9.60
C LEU A 119 -12.76 37.63 8.85
N THR A 120 -13.04 37.56 7.55
CA THR A 120 -13.49 38.72 6.77
C THR A 120 -14.79 39.29 7.33
N ALA A 121 -15.78 38.43 7.61
CA ALA A 121 -17.04 38.87 8.21
C ALA A 121 -16.86 39.51 9.60
N LEU A 122 -15.92 38.99 10.41
CA LEU A 122 -15.56 39.57 11.70
C LEU A 122 -14.92 40.96 11.54
N GLN A 123 -14.00 41.12 10.58
CA GLN A 123 -13.39 42.41 10.26
C GLN A 123 -14.42 43.43 9.79
N THR A 124 -15.35 43.05 8.91
CA THR A 124 -16.46 43.93 8.48
C THR A 124 -17.36 44.32 9.65
N LYS A 125 -17.69 43.37 10.54
CA LYS A 125 -18.45 43.68 11.77
C LYS A 125 -17.72 44.66 12.68
N GLN A 126 -16.40 44.54 12.85
CA GLN A 126 -15.62 45.48 13.65
C GLN A 126 -15.57 46.87 13.01
N GLN A 127 -15.39 46.96 11.69
CA GLN A 127 -15.41 48.24 10.97
C GLN A 127 -16.79 48.92 11.08
N LEU A 128 -17.88 48.16 10.93
CA LEU A 128 -19.23 48.65 11.18
C LEU A 128 -19.45 49.04 12.64
N GLY A 129 -18.87 48.32 13.60
CA GLY A 129 -18.91 48.66 15.02
C GLY A 129 -18.23 49.99 15.33
N VAL A 130 -17.03 50.22 14.76
CA VAL A 130 -16.32 51.51 14.91
C VAL A 130 -17.08 52.65 14.23
N GLN A 131 -17.65 52.41 13.05
CA GLN A 131 -18.42 53.42 12.32
C GLN A 131 -19.74 53.74 13.04
N ALA A 132 -20.44 52.72 13.55
CA ALA A 132 -21.63 52.90 14.39
C ALA A 132 -21.31 53.66 15.68
N LEU A 133 -20.16 53.39 16.31
CA LEU A 133 -19.69 54.12 17.49
C LEU A 133 -19.34 55.59 17.17
N SER A 134 -18.70 55.84 16.02
CA SER A 134 -18.41 57.19 15.51
C SER A 134 -19.70 57.99 15.23
N ILE A 135 -20.69 57.36 14.59
CA ILE A 135 -22.01 57.95 14.34
C ILE A 135 -22.75 58.22 15.66
N ALA A 136 -22.69 57.30 16.64
CA ALA A 136 -23.31 57.50 17.95
C ALA A 136 -22.67 58.68 18.70
N ASN A 137 -21.35 58.83 18.66
CA ASN A 137 -20.65 59.97 19.25
C ASN A 137 -20.96 61.30 18.53
N GLN A 138 -21.02 61.30 17.20
CA GLN A 138 -21.39 62.50 16.43
C GLN A 138 -22.86 62.90 16.61
N SER A 139 -23.78 61.93 16.63
CA SER A 139 -25.21 62.15 16.88
C SER A 139 -25.48 62.75 18.26
N SER A 140 -24.72 62.32 19.29
CA SER A 140 -24.77 62.89 20.64
C SER A 140 -24.36 64.37 20.66
N SER A 141 -23.36 64.76 19.86
CA SER A 141 -22.90 66.15 19.72
C SER A 141 -23.88 67.05 18.94
N ILE A 142 -24.55 66.51 17.92
CA ILE A 142 -25.61 67.23 17.16
C ILE A 142 -26.79 67.57 18.07
N LEU A 143 -27.19 66.63 18.94
CA LEU A 143 -28.23 66.85 19.94
C LEU A 143 -27.83 67.96 20.94
N LEU A 144 -26.58 68.00 21.39
CA LEU A 144 -26.09 69.07 22.27
C LEU A 144 -26.04 70.45 21.59
N GLY A 145 -25.82 70.50 20.27
CA GLY A 145 -25.85 71.74 19.48
C GLY A 145 -27.24 72.33 19.29
N LEU A 146 -28.31 71.53 19.41
CA LEU A 146 -29.71 71.97 19.28
C LEU A 146 -30.27 72.64 20.55
N PHE A 147 -29.59 72.50 21.68
CA PHE A 147 -29.95 73.11 22.96
C PHE A 147 -29.05 74.31 23.33
N ARG A 148 -28.34 74.88 22.34
CA ARG A 148 -27.53 76.10 22.48
C ARG A 148 -28.09 77.23 21.64
#